data_AF-A0A9D7EV67-F1
#
_entry.id   AF-A0A9D7EV67-F1
#
_cell.length_a   1.000
_cell.length_b   1.000
_cell.length_c   1.000
_cell.angle_alpha   90.00
_cell.angle_beta   90.00
_cell.angle_gamma   90.00
#
_symmetry.space_group_name_H-M   'P 1'
#
loop_
_entity.id
_entity.type
_entity.pdbx_description
1 polymer ?
#
loop_
_entity_poly.entity_id
_entity_poly.type
_entity_poly.pdbx_seq_one_letter_code
_entity_poly.pdbx_strand_id
1 'polypeptide(L)'
;MNKQEETILNQFKVLQPNLNAWGSFVDRTLTTEILSKFSNENIVKILPSHRIKDEKSFLFKALYRKKPYKNPFIDIEDKIGTRIVVLKSVDIEKVAEQILNYPQMESQNHKKYSARN
;
A
#
# COMPACT_ATOMS: atom_id res chain seq x y z
N MET A 1 -27.35 7.37 -5.81
CA MET A 1 -26.03 7.23 -6.47
C MET A 1 -26.27 7.42 -7.95
N ASN A 2 -25.45 8.21 -8.66
CA ASN A 2 -25.64 8.41 -10.09
C ASN A 2 -25.00 7.27 -10.91
N LYS A 3 -25.35 7.16 -12.20
CA LYS A 3 -24.87 6.09 -13.08
C LYS A 3 -23.34 6.01 -13.18
N GLN A 4 -22.66 7.15 -13.12
CA GLN A 4 -21.19 7.21 -13.17
C GLN A 4 -20.58 6.65 -11.88
N GLU A 5 -21.12 7.00 -10.72
CA GLU A 5 -20.70 6.46 -9.43
C GLU A 5 -20.88 4.94 -9.36
N GLU A 6 -22.04 4.43 -9.81
CA GLU A 6 -22.32 2.99 -9.91
C GLU A 6 -21.31 2.26 -10.80
N THR A 7 -21.02 2.84 -11.96
CA THR A 7 -20.05 2.26 -12.90
C THR A 7 -18.67 2.13 -12.26
N ILE A 8 -18.19 3.20 -11.60
CA ILE A 8 -16.87 3.21 -10.96
C ILE A 8 -16.81 2.21 -9.81
N LEU A 9 -17.85 2.14 -8.99
CA LEU A 9 -17.91 1.19 -7.87
C LEU A 9 -17.93 -0.26 -8.33
N ASN A 10 -18.72 -0.57 -9.36
CA ASN A 10 -18.78 -1.93 -9.90
C ASN A 10 -17.43 -2.36 -10.49
N GLN A 11 -16.76 -1.49 -11.24
CA GLN A 11 -15.42 -1.76 -11.75
C GLN A 11 -14.40 -1.93 -10.61
N PHE A 12 -14.48 -1.11 -9.56
CA PHE A 12 -13.59 -1.25 -8.41
C PHE A 12 -13.81 -2.56 -7.67
N LYS A 13 -15.06 -3.00 -7.48
CA LYS A 13 -15.40 -4.31 -6.89
C LYS A 13 -14.82 -5.48 -7.67
N VAL A 14 -14.93 -5.44 -9.01
CA VAL A 14 -14.33 -6.46 -9.89
C VAL A 14 -12.80 -6.51 -9.74
N LEU A 15 -12.16 -5.38 -9.44
CA LEU A 15 -10.71 -5.30 -9.23
C LEU A 15 -10.26 -5.83 -7.86
N GLN A 16 -11.14 -5.86 -6.84
CA GLN A 16 -10.77 -6.22 -5.47
C GLN A 16 -10.10 -7.60 -5.32
N PRO A 17 -10.54 -8.68 -5.97
CA PRO A 17 -9.88 -9.98 -5.87
C PRO A 17 -8.42 -9.94 -6.35
N ASN A 18 -8.15 -9.23 -7.45
CA ASN A 18 -6.80 -9.06 -7.97
C ASN A 18 -5.93 -8.21 -7.05
N LEU A 19 -6.50 -7.13 -6.48
CA LEU A 19 -5.82 -6.34 -5.45
C LEU A 19 -5.49 -7.20 -4.24
N ASN A 20 -6.42 -8.04 -3.76
CA ASN A 20 -6.22 -8.92 -2.62
C ASN A 20 -5.09 -9.93 -2.86
N ALA A 21 -5.06 -10.54 -4.04
CA ALA A 21 -4.00 -11.46 -4.43
C ALA A 21 -2.64 -10.74 -4.47
N TRP A 22 -2.59 -9.54 -5.05
CA TRP A 22 -1.39 -8.72 -5.07
C TRP A 22 -0.92 -8.33 -3.66
N GLY A 23 -1.83 -7.89 -2.79
CA GLY A 23 -1.51 -7.56 -1.40
C GLY A 23 -0.98 -8.75 -0.62
N SER A 24 -1.58 -9.92 -0.81
CA SER A 24 -1.13 -11.16 -0.18
C SER A 24 0.27 -11.54 -0.65
N PHE A 25 0.57 -11.35 -1.94
CA PHE A 25 1.92 -11.52 -2.47
C PHE A 25 2.90 -10.55 -1.79
N VAL A 26 2.57 -9.26 -1.74
CA VAL A 26 3.42 -8.22 -1.12
C VAL A 26 3.66 -8.50 0.36
N ASP A 27 2.62 -8.80 1.14
CA ASP A 27 2.76 -9.10 2.57
C ASP A 27 3.64 -10.33 2.82
N ARG A 28 3.45 -11.38 2.01
CA ARG A 28 4.28 -12.59 2.09
C ARG A 28 5.72 -12.26 1.79
N THR A 29 6.02 -11.59 0.68
CA THR A 29 7.38 -11.19 0.30
C THR A 29 8.03 -10.31 1.37
N LEU A 30 7.31 -9.30 1.87
CA LEU A 30 7.79 -8.47 2.97
C LEU A 30 8.13 -9.33 4.20
N THR A 31 7.27 -10.26 4.58
CA THR A 31 7.47 -11.09 5.77
C THR A 31 8.60 -12.10 5.61
N THR A 32 8.59 -12.87 4.53
CA THR A 32 9.46 -14.05 4.37
C THR A 32 10.82 -13.71 3.79
N GLU A 33 10.94 -12.65 3.00
CA GLU A 33 12.16 -12.34 2.25
C GLU A 33 12.86 -11.07 2.75
N ILE A 34 12.11 -10.09 3.24
CA ILE A 34 12.67 -8.80 3.69
C ILE A 34 12.80 -8.78 5.21
N LEU A 35 11.69 -8.94 5.93
CA LEU A 35 11.65 -8.79 7.40
C LEU A 35 12.32 -9.96 8.13
N SER A 36 12.36 -11.14 7.52
CA SER A 36 13.05 -12.32 8.05
C SER A 36 14.56 -12.08 8.28
N LYS A 37 15.18 -11.17 7.51
CA LYS A 37 16.58 -10.76 7.68
C LYS A 37 16.85 -10.03 9.00
N PHE A 38 15.81 -9.50 9.63
CA PHE A 38 15.87 -8.75 10.89
C PHE A 38 15.34 -9.54 12.09
N SER A 39 15.09 -10.85 11.93
CA SER A 39 14.46 -11.71 12.94
C SER A 39 15.20 -11.71 14.29
N ASN A 40 16.53 -11.63 14.29
CA ASN A 40 17.34 -11.57 15.50
C ASN A 40 17.35 -10.19 16.19
N GLU A 41 16.96 -9.13 15.48
CA GLU A 41 17.00 -7.74 15.98
C GLU A 41 15.65 -7.30 16.60
N ASN A 42 14.61 -8.13 16.53
CA ASN A 42 13.24 -7.82 16.98
C ASN A 42 12.71 -6.46 16.46
N ILE A 43 13.11 -6.08 15.24
CA ILE A 43 12.83 -4.73 14.70
C ILE A 43 11.34 -4.47 14.49
N VAL A 44 10.55 -5.50 14.16
CA VAL A 44 9.16 -5.37 13.74
C VAL A 44 8.21 -5.54 14.92
N LYS A 45 7.35 -4.54 15.15
CA LYS A 45 6.27 -4.55 16.14
C LYS A 45 4.96 -5.08 15.58
N ILE A 46 4.63 -4.72 14.34
CA ILE A 46 3.42 -5.19 13.64
C ILE A 46 3.83 -5.63 12.24
N LEU A 47 3.55 -6.90 11.94
CA LEU A 47 3.77 -7.50 10.62
C LEU A 47 2.86 -6.86 9.56
N PRO A 48 3.32 -6.82 8.29
CA PRO A 48 2.52 -6.32 7.19
C PRO A 48 1.21 -7.10 7.07
N SER A 49 0.13 -6.36 6.94
CA SER A 49 -1.19 -6.86 6.62
C SER A 49 -1.85 -5.85 5.70
N HIS A 50 -2.02 -6.24 4.45
CA HIS A 50 -2.58 -5.40 3.42
C HIS A 50 -4.04 -5.10 3.71
N ARG A 51 -4.45 -3.90 3.29
CA ARG A 51 -5.81 -3.45 3.32
C ARG A 51 -6.17 -2.90 1.96
N ILE A 52 -7.29 -3.38 1.43
CA ILE A 52 -7.93 -2.78 0.26
C ILE A 52 -8.63 -1.50 0.71
N LYS A 53 -8.51 -0.46 -0.12
CA LYS A 53 -9.19 0.81 0.11
C LYS A 53 -10.71 0.59 0.13
N ASP A 54 -11.35 1.28 1.07
CA ASP A 54 -12.81 1.33 1.15
C ASP A 54 -13.44 1.93 -0.12
N GLU A 55 -14.55 1.35 -0.56
CA GLU A 55 -15.25 1.69 -1.80
C GLU A 55 -15.66 3.17 -1.86
N LYS A 56 -16.23 3.70 -0.77
CA LYS A 56 -16.66 5.11 -0.69
C LYS A 56 -15.44 6.03 -0.76
N SER A 57 -14.35 5.64 -0.11
CA SER A 57 -13.09 6.37 -0.13
C SER A 57 -12.44 6.38 -1.52
N PHE A 58 -12.53 5.28 -2.28
CA PHE A 58 -12.08 5.22 -3.67
C PHE A 58 -12.94 6.11 -4.56
N LEU A 59 -14.27 5.97 -4.49
CA LEU A 59 -15.22 6.78 -5.25
C LEU A 59 -15.01 8.29 -5.00
N PHE A 60 -14.84 8.67 -3.73
CA PHE A 60 -14.58 10.05 -3.35
C PHE A 60 -13.28 10.59 -3.96
N LYS A 61 -12.21 9.79 -3.96
CA LYS A 61 -10.97 10.19 -4.64
C LYS A 61 -11.13 10.29 -6.15
N ALA A 62 -11.91 9.40 -6.75
CA ALA A 62 -12.09 9.31 -8.20
C ALA A 62 -12.91 10.48 -8.76
N LEU A 63 -13.96 10.92 -8.05
CA LEU A 63 -14.92 11.90 -8.58
C LEU A 63 -14.92 13.25 -7.87
N TYR A 64 -14.68 13.28 -6.57
CA TYR A 64 -14.97 14.46 -5.74
C TYR A 64 -13.72 15.17 -5.23
N ARG A 65 -12.56 14.50 -5.28
CA ARG A 65 -11.30 15.17 -4.99
C ARG A 65 -11.02 16.18 -6.10
N LYS A 66 -10.64 17.40 -5.72
CA LYS A 66 -10.18 18.47 -6.64
C LYS A 66 -8.82 18.14 -7.28
N LYS A 67 -8.69 16.95 -7.87
CA LYS A 67 -7.53 16.44 -8.60
C LYS A 67 -8.01 15.92 -9.96
N PRO A 68 -7.37 16.32 -11.07
CA PRO A 68 -7.81 15.94 -12.40
C PRO A 68 -7.27 14.55 -12.78
N TYR A 69 -7.77 13.49 -12.13
CA TYR A 69 -7.46 12.13 -12.53
C TYR A 69 -8.07 11.85 -13.91
N LYS A 70 -7.23 11.51 -14.90
CA LYS A 70 -7.70 11.16 -16.26
C LYS A 70 -8.30 9.76 -16.28
N ASN A 71 -7.66 8.84 -15.56
CA ASN A 71 -8.15 7.49 -15.35
C ASN A 71 -7.94 7.10 -13.87
N PRO A 72 -8.96 7.23 -13.00
CA PRO A 72 -8.86 6.88 -11.58
C PRO A 72 -8.35 5.45 -11.30
N PHE A 73 -8.60 4.51 -12.22
CA PHE A 73 -8.14 3.12 -12.08
C PHE A 73 -6.65 2.94 -12.32
N ILE A 74 -6.01 3.87 -13.02
CA ILE A 74 -4.56 3.91 -13.19
C ILE A 74 -3.96 4.88 -12.16
N ASP A 75 -4.45 6.12 -12.13
CA ASP A 75 -3.81 7.24 -11.42
C ASP A 75 -3.91 7.19 -9.88
N ILE A 76 -4.86 6.44 -9.32
CA ILE A 76 -5.01 6.29 -7.86
C ILE A 76 -4.15 5.11 -7.39
N GLU A 77 -2.89 5.29 -7.06
CA GLU A 77 -2.00 4.16 -6.74
C GLU A 77 -2.33 3.48 -5.39
N ASP A 78 -2.89 4.21 -4.43
CA ASP A 78 -3.19 3.70 -3.09
C ASP A 78 -4.51 2.94 -3.01
N LYS A 79 -4.79 2.05 -3.97
CA LYS A 79 -5.94 1.12 -3.97
C LYS A 79 -5.77 0.01 -2.93
N ILE A 80 -4.52 -0.36 -2.68
CA ILE A 80 -4.11 -1.30 -1.66
C ILE A 80 -2.89 -0.74 -0.94
N GLY A 81 -2.79 -0.99 0.36
CA GLY A 81 -1.63 -0.60 1.14
C GLY A 81 -1.42 -1.57 2.29
N THR A 82 -0.16 -1.83 2.62
CA THR A 82 0.24 -2.61 3.78
C THR A 82 1.02 -1.73 4.75
N ARG A 83 1.05 -2.11 6.02
CA ARG A 83 1.68 -1.33 7.09
C ARG A 83 2.69 -2.17 7.85
N ILE A 84 3.92 -1.69 7.87
CA ILE A 84 4.97 -2.21 8.75
C ILE A 84 5.12 -1.23 9.90
N VAL A 85 5.11 -1.73 11.14
CA VAL A 85 5.45 -0.92 12.31
C VAL A 85 6.74 -1.46 12.89
N VAL A 86 7.75 -0.62 12.99
CA VAL A 86 9.05 -0.95 13.59
C VAL A 86 9.18 -0.34 14.99
N LEU A 87 10.12 -0.85 15.78
CA LEU A 87 10.36 -0.39 17.15
C LEU A 87 11.07 0.96 17.22
N LYS A 88 12.11 1.18 16.42
CA LYS A 88 12.93 2.40 16.45
C LYS A 88 12.87 3.13 15.12
N SER A 89 12.91 4.47 15.17
CA SER A 89 12.89 5.29 13.96
C SER A 89 14.07 5.01 13.02
N VAL A 90 15.23 4.64 13.56
CA VAL A 90 16.41 4.27 12.76
C VAL A 90 16.18 3.01 11.91
N ASP A 91 15.29 2.10 12.36
CA ASP A 91 15.01 0.87 11.63
C ASP A 91 14.05 1.10 10.45
N ILE A 92 13.37 2.25 10.40
CA ILE A 92 12.55 2.64 9.23
C ILE A 92 13.43 2.72 7.99
N GLU A 93 14.62 3.30 8.11
CA GLU A 93 15.55 3.47 6.98
C GLU A 93 16.09 2.12 6.50
N LYS A 94 16.48 1.23 7.42
CA LYS A 94 16.92 -0.13 7.10
C LYS A 94 15.85 -0.91 6.32
N VAL A 95 14.60 -0.88 6.79
CA VAL A 95 13.49 -1.60 6.13
C VAL A 95 13.16 -0.96 4.79
N ALA A 96 13.11 0.37 4.71
CA ALA A 96 12.84 1.07 3.46
C ALA A 96 13.90 0.77 2.38
N GLU A 97 15.18 0.73 2.74
CA GLU A 97 16.26 0.37 1.82
C GLU A 97 16.11 -1.05 1.27
N GLN A 98 15.77 -2.03 2.13
CA GLN A 98 15.54 -3.40 1.67
C GLN A 98 14.34 -3.52 0.71
N ILE A 99 13.28 -2.71 0.93
CA ILE A 99 12.11 -2.69 0.04
C ILE A 99 12.48 -2.06 -1.31
N LEU A 100 13.16 -0.92 -1.32
CA LEU A 100 13.52 -0.21 -2.55
C LEU A 100 14.47 -1.02 -3.45
N ASN A 101 15.35 -1.80 -2.84
CA ASN A 101 16.32 -2.63 -3.55
C ASN A 101 15.79 -4.04 -3.87
N TYR A 102 14.52 -4.34 -3.61
CA TYR A 102 13.97 -5.67 -3.83
C TYR A 102 13.70 -5.92 -5.33
N PRO A 103 14.38 -6.87 -5.97
CA PRO A 103 14.49 -6.94 -7.44
C PRO A 103 13.19 -7.31 -8.16
N GLN A 104 12.24 -7.97 -7.48
CA GLN A 104 10.98 -8.40 -8.10
C GLN A 104 9.87 -7.35 -8.00
N MET A 105 10.14 -6.19 -7.39
CA MET A 105 9.16 -5.12 -7.22
C MET A 105 9.77 -3.77 -7.61
N GLU A 106 9.18 -3.11 -8.60
CA GLU A 106 9.48 -1.71 -8.85
C GLU A 106 8.95 -0.87 -7.68
N SER A 107 9.85 -0.12 -7.06
CA SER A 107 9.59 0.59 -5.81
C SER A 107 10.13 2.01 -5.89
N GLN A 108 9.34 2.97 -5.38
CA GLN A 108 9.75 4.36 -5.30
C GLN A 108 9.33 4.97 -3.96
N ASN A 109 10.17 5.87 -3.44
CA ASN A 109 9.87 6.62 -2.23
C ASN A 109 9.12 7.91 -2.57
N HIS A 110 7.96 8.12 -1.96
CA HIS A 110 7.17 9.33 -2.20
C HIS A 110 7.30 10.39 -1.11
N LYS A 111 7.31 10.01 0.19
CA LYS A 111 7.29 10.96 1.31
C LYS A 111 7.91 10.37 2.57
N LYS A 112 8.74 11.15 3.26
CA LYS A 112 9.28 10.84 4.60
C LYS A 112 8.67 11.79 5.62
N TYR A 113 7.93 11.25 6.59
CA TYR A 113 7.47 11.98 7.76
C TYR A 113 8.00 11.26 8.99
N SER A 114 8.92 11.87 9.72
CA SER A 114 9.38 11.38 11.03
C SER A 114 8.69 12.17 12.13
N ALA A 115 8.19 11.48 13.15
CA ALA A 115 7.84 12.16 14.40
C ALA A 115 9.11 12.85 14.92
N ARG A 116 9.00 14.14 15.25
CA ARG A 116 10.08 14.84 15.97
C ARG A 116 10.16 14.17 17.35
N ASN A 117 11.33 13.63 17.68
CA ASN A 117 11.66 13.29 19.06
C ASN A 117 11.92 14.59 19.83
#